data_AF-X0UER7-F1
#
_entry.id   AF-X0UER7-F1
#
_cell.length_a   1.000
_cell.length_b   1.000
_cell.length_c   1.000
_cell.angle_alpha   90.00
_cell.angle_beta   90.00
_cell.angle_gamma   90.00
#
_symmetry.space_group_name_H-M   'P 1'
#
loop_
_entity.id
_entity.type
_entity.pdbx_description
1 polymer ?
#
loop_
_entity_poly.entity_id
_entity_poly.type
_entity_poly.pdbx_seq_one_letter_code
_entity_poly.pdbx_strand_id
1 'polypeptide(L)'
;FNFGPDTTLTHTVKDLIVNLGKLWNLKNSFKECSSSNQNNFYEAKLLKLNCDKALFFLKWISTLNFVQLIRFTSEWYYSYYNINKNMLDLTLSQIDDYEQIAKSKGIIWPR
;
A
#
# COMPACT_ATOMS: atom_id res chain seq x y z
N PHE A 1 -18.37 -10.64 -0.62
CA PHE A 1 -17.93 -9.32 -1.11
C PHE A 1 -16.42 -9.35 -1.17
N ASN A 2 -15.81 -8.81 -2.23
CA ASN A 2 -14.34 -8.68 -2.31
C ASN A 2 -13.99 -7.19 -2.24
N PHE A 3 -12.86 -6.90 -1.59
CA PHE A 3 -12.34 -5.55 -1.41
C PHE A 3 -10.89 -5.56 -1.84
N GLY A 4 -10.50 -4.62 -2.70
CA GLY A 4 -9.18 -4.59 -3.29
C GLY A 4 -8.87 -3.23 -3.90
N PRO A 5 -7.59 -2.99 -4.24
CA PRO A 5 -7.20 -1.77 -4.91
C PRO A 5 -7.81 -1.70 -6.31
N ASP A 6 -7.76 -0.51 -6.91
CA ASP A 6 -8.10 -0.34 -8.32
C ASP A 6 -7.30 -1.33 -9.19
N THR A 7 -8.00 -2.13 -9.98
CA THR A 7 -7.42 -3.19 -10.81
C THR A 7 -6.50 -2.67 -11.93
N THR A 8 -6.61 -1.37 -12.26
CA THR A 8 -5.76 -0.67 -13.22
C THR A 8 -4.37 -0.34 -12.66
N LEU A 9 -4.23 -0.25 -11.33
CA LEU A 9 -2.98 0.07 -10.65
C LEU A 9 -2.26 -1.20 -10.22
N THR A 10 -1.40 -1.72 -11.10
CA THR A 10 -0.49 -2.83 -10.76
C THR A 10 0.93 -2.31 -10.62
N HIS A 11 1.52 -2.49 -9.44
CA HIS A 11 2.90 -2.13 -9.15
C HIS A 11 3.75 -3.39 -8.98
N THR A 12 5.00 -3.35 -9.43
CA THR A 12 5.91 -4.48 -9.24
C THR A 12 6.48 -4.50 -7.82
N VAL A 13 6.98 -5.66 -7.39
CA VAL A 13 7.74 -5.77 -6.13
C VAL A 13 8.95 -4.82 -6.13
N LYS A 14 9.59 -4.63 -7.29
CA LYS A 14 10.70 -3.67 -7.45
C LYS A 14 10.26 -2.24 -7.15
N ASP A 15 9.11 -1.81 -7.69
CA ASP A 15 8.57 -0.46 -7.42
C ASP A 15 8.27 -0.26 -5.93
N LEU A 16 7.65 -1.26 -5.30
CA LEU A 16 7.34 -1.24 -3.86
C LEU A 16 8.62 -1.04 -3.03
N ILE A 17 9.62 -1.87 -3.28
CA ILE A 17 10.88 -1.89 -2.57
C ILE A 17 11.64 -0.58 -2.74
N VAL A 18 11.75 -0.07 -3.98
CA VAL A 18 12.48 1.17 -4.27
C VAL A 18 11.83 2.36 -3.56
N ASN A 19 10.49 2.46 -3.57
CA ASN A 19 9.80 3.57 -2.93
C ASN A 19 9.88 3.50 -1.40
N LEU A 20 9.78 2.31 -0.79
CA LEU A 20 10.02 2.13 0.65
C LEU A 20 11.46 2.50 1.03
N GLY A 21 12.44 2.03 0.26
CA GLY A 21 13.86 2.29 0.51
C GLY A 21 14.22 3.78 0.50
N LYS A 22 13.59 4.56 -0.40
CA LYS A 22 13.75 6.03 -0.45
C LYS A 22 13.30 6.69 0.85
N LEU A 23 12.14 6.31 1.39
CA LEU A 23 11.61 6.90 2.63
C LEU A 23 12.43 6.52 3.87
N TRP A 24 13.07 5.35 3.84
CA TRP A 24 13.95 4.88 4.91
C TRP A 24 15.40 5.37 4.78
N ASN A 25 15.71 6.17 3.76
CA ASN A 25 17.08 6.59 3.43
C ASN A 25 18.06 5.41 3.33
N LEU A 26 17.59 4.24 2.87
CA LEU A 26 18.43 3.07 2.67
C LEU A 26 19.34 3.33 1.47
N LYS A 27 20.63 3.59 1.73
CA LYS A 27 21.64 3.73 0.68
C LYS A 27 21.89 2.36 0.04
N ASN A 28 21.45 2.19 -1.22
CA ASN A 28 21.87 1.12 -2.14
C ASN A 28 21.91 -0.32 -1.59
N SER A 29 20.93 -0.73 -0.77
CA SER A 29 20.90 -2.09 -0.22
C SER A 29 20.21 -3.12 -1.13
N PHE A 30 19.55 -2.69 -2.21
CA PHE A 30 18.96 -3.61 -3.17
C PHE A 30 19.96 -3.97 -4.25
N LYS A 31 20.75 -5.01 -3.96
CA LYS A 31 21.45 -5.75 -5.00
C LYS A 31 20.36 -6.37 -5.86
N GLU A 32 20.24 -5.96 -7.12
CA GLU A 32 19.38 -6.67 -8.07
C GLU A 32 19.83 -8.13 -8.04
N CYS A 33 18.93 -9.03 -7.66
CA CYS A 33 19.21 -10.45 -7.72
C CYS A 33 19.30 -10.77 -9.20
N SER A 34 20.52 -10.78 -9.75
CA SER A 34 20.76 -11.07 -11.16
C SER A 34 20.24 -12.46 -11.44
N SER A 35 19.14 -12.48 -12.19
CA SER A 35 18.39 -13.66 -12.58
C SER A 35 19.16 -14.43 -13.64
N SER A 36 20.23 -15.13 -13.25
CA SER A 36 20.91 -16.08 -14.12
C SER A 36 20.04 -17.29 -14.50
N ASN A 37 18.86 -17.46 -13.88
CA ASN A 37 17.92 -18.57 -14.10
C ASN A 37 16.46 -18.13 -14.35
N GLN A 38 16.24 -17.05 -15.10
CA GLN A 38 14.90 -16.47 -15.31
C GLN A 38 13.94 -17.33 -16.16
N ASN A 39 14.42 -18.39 -16.83
CA ASN A 39 13.68 -19.06 -17.89
C ASN A 39 12.85 -20.30 -17.49
N ASN A 40 12.82 -20.72 -16.21
CA ASN A 40 12.22 -22.03 -15.85
C ASN A 40 11.12 -22.03 -14.77
N PHE A 41 10.62 -20.89 -14.32
CA PHE A 41 9.51 -20.86 -13.36
C PHE A 41 8.24 -20.31 -14.01
N TYR A 42 7.24 -21.16 -14.15
CA TYR A 42 5.88 -20.75 -14.48
C TYR A 42 5.29 -20.01 -13.28
N GLU A 43 5.33 -18.68 -13.31
CA GLU A 43 4.54 -17.87 -12.39
C GLU A 43 3.08 -17.93 -12.84
N ALA A 44 2.18 -18.24 -11.90
CA ALA A 44 0.75 -18.12 -12.17
C ALA A 44 0.43 -16.65 -12.54
N LYS A 45 -0.47 -16.44 -13.50
CA LYS A 45 -0.95 -15.08 -13.81
C LYS A 45 -1.47 -14.43 -12.53
N LEU A 46 -1.05 -13.18 -12.29
CA LEU A 46 -1.40 -12.40 -11.10
C LEU A 46 -2.89 -12.56 -10.74
N LEU A 47 -3.17 -13.15 -9.59
CA LEU A 47 -4.53 -13.32 -9.09
C LEU A 47 -5.09 -11.95 -8.70
N LYS A 48 -6.19 -11.54 -9.36
CA LYS A 48 -6.93 -10.31 -9.04
C LYS A 48 -8.35 -10.67 -8.64
N LEU A 49 -8.84 -10.05 -7.57
CA LEU A 49 -10.23 -10.20 -7.12
C LEU A 49 -11.14 -9.26 -7.92
N ASN A 50 -12.27 -9.77 -8.41
CA ASN A 50 -13.36 -8.90 -8.89
C ASN A 50 -14.02 -8.24 -7.67
N CYS A 51 -13.98 -6.91 -7.61
CA CYS A 51 -14.54 -6.10 -6.52
C CYS A 51 -15.86 -5.39 -6.89
N ASP A 52 -16.45 -5.68 -8.06
CA ASP A 52 -17.64 -5.01 -8.60
C ASP A 52 -18.83 -5.11 -7.65
N LYS A 53 -18.97 -6.23 -6.95
CA LYS A 53 -20.05 -6.43 -5.96
C LYS A 53 -19.95 -5.41 -4.81
N ALA A 54 -18.75 -5.10 -4.32
CA ALA A 54 -18.57 -4.11 -3.26
C ALA A 54 -18.78 -2.69 -3.79
N LEU A 55 -18.26 -2.39 -4.98
CA LEU A 55 -18.49 -1.11 -5.64
C LEU A 55 -19.98 -0.85 -5.91
N PHE A 56 -20.70 -1.84 -6.43
CA PHE A 56 -22.10 -1.69 -6.81
C PHE A 56 -23.00 -1.47 -5.59
N PHE A 57 -22.93 -2.39 -4.61
CA PHE A 57 -23.85 -2.40 -3.46
C PHE A 57 -23.42 -1.46 -2.33
N LEU A 58 -22.12 -1.24 -2.12
CA LEU A 58 -21.60 -0.48 -0.99
C LEU A 58 -20.97 0.85 -1.39
N LYS A 59 -20.84 1.12 -2.69
CA LYS A 59 -20.04 2.25 -3.23
C LYS A 59 -18.61 2.27 -2.66
N TRP A 60 -18.10 1.10 -2.30
CA TRP A 60 -16.79 0.97 -1.69
C TRP A 60 -15.70 1.07 -2.75
N ILE A 61 -14.68 1.88 -2.47
CA ILE A 61 -13.45 2.02 -3.25
C ILE A 61 -12.25 2.11 -2.30
N SER A 62 -11.05 1.77 -2.77
CA SER A 62 -9.84 1.87 -1.96
C SER A 62 -9.47 3.33 -1.67
N THR A 63 -9.31 3.67 -0.39
CA THR A 63 -9.06 5.04 0.06
C THR A 63 -7.65 5.54 -0.27
N LEU A 64 -6.60 4.74 -0.08
CA LEU A 64 -5.22 5.18 -0.33
C LEU A 64 -4.82 4.86 -1.77
N ASN A 65 -4.13 5.81 -2.43
CA ASN A 65 -3.35 5.48 -3.62
C ASN A 65 -2.01 4.83 -3.21
N PHE A 66 -1.27 4.31 -4.20
CA PHE A 66 0.00 3.62 -3.94
C PHE A 66 1.02 4.49 -3.18
N VAL A 67 1.16 5.77 -3.54
CA VAL A 67 2.11 6.69 -2.87
C VAL A 67 1.73 6.90 -1.41
N GLN A 68 0.45 7.10 -1.12
CA GLN A 68 -0.07 7.25 0.24
C GLN A 68 0.10 5.94 1.04
N LEU A 69 -0.17 4.79 0.43
CA LEU A 69 0.03 3.48 1.05
C LEU A 69 1.49 3.27 1.47
N ILE A 70 2.43 3.57 0.55
CA ILE A 70 3.86 3.49 0.84
C ILE A 70 4.25 4.40 1.99
N ARG A 71 3.76 5.65 1.97
CA ARG A 71 4.01 6.63 3.04
C ARG A 71 3.52 6.13 4.40
N PHE A 72 2.23 5.76 4.50
CA PHE A 72 1.61 5.29 5.73
C PHE A 72 2.37 4.10 6.32
N THR A 73 2.64 3.10 5.48
CA THR A 73 3.36 1.89 5.87
C THR A 73 4.77 2.21 6.34
N SER A 74 5.49 3.01 5.55
CA SER A 74 6.87 3.38 5.85
C SER A 74 7.01 4.15 7.14
N GLU A 75 6.19 5.20 7.34
CA GLU A 75 6.25 6.07 8.51
C GLU A 75 5.90 5.32 9.80
N TRP A 76 4.92 4.42 9.75
CA TRP A 76 4.52 3.63 10.91
C TRP A 76 5.67 2.74 11.39
N TYR A 77 6.23 1.93 10.49
CA TYR A 77 7.34 1.04 10.85
C TYR A 77 8.62 1.81 11.18
N TYR A 78 8.92 2.90 10.48
CA TYR A 78 10.09 3.71 10.79
C TYR A 78 9.97 4.30 12.20
N SER A 79 8.78 4.79 12.58
CA SER A 79 8.52 5.33 13.91
C SER A 79 8.65 4.27 15.00
N TYR A 80 8.14 3.07 14.75
CA TYR A 80 8.23 1.93 15.67
C TYR A 80 9.69 1.54 15.94
N TYR A 81 10.50 1.39 14.88
CA TYR A 81 11.86 0.88 15.03
C TYR A 81 12.92 1.94 15.37
N ASN A 82 12.74 3.19 14.93
CA ASN A 82 13.82 4.20 14.98
C ASN A 82 13.53 5.40 15.88
N ILE A 83 12.26 5.72 16.15
CA ILE A 83 11.88 6.97 16.86
C ILE A 83 11.38 6.70 18.28
N ASN A 84 11.01 5.45 18.62
CA ASN A 84 10.36 5.10 19.89
C ASN A 84 9.17 6.03 20.21
N LYS A 85 8.37 6.33 19.18
CA LYS A 85 7.20 7.22 19.27
C LYS A 85 6.08 6.51 20.02
N ASN A 86 5.14 7.27 20.62
CA ASN A 86 3.87 6.69 21.06
C ASN A 86 3.11 6.16 19.84
N MET A 87 3.08 4.83 19.70
CA MET A 87 2.50 4.16 18.54
C MET A 87 0.98 4.18 18.55
N LEU A 88 0.35 4.30 19.72
CA LEU A 88 -1.10 4.48 19.82
C LEU A 88 -1.50 5.81 19.18
N ASP A 89 -0.84 6.90 19.59
CA ASP A 89 -1.12 8.24 19.06
C ASP A 89 -0.87 8.32 17.54
N LEU A 90 0.23 7.73 17.06
CA LEU A 90 0.51 7.66 15.63
C LEU A 90 -0.57 6.88 14.87
N THR A 91 -0.98 5.73 15.41
CA THR A 91 -2.00 4.89 14.76
C THR A 91 -3.35 5.59 14.71
N LEU A 92 -3.77 6.24 15.80
CA LEU A 92 -5.01 7.01 15.84
C LEU A 92 -4.96 8.20 14.88
N SER A 93 -3.83 8.90 14.79
CA SER A 93 -3.62 9.97 13.81
C SER A 93 -3.70 9.46 12.37
N GLN A 94 -3.12 8.30 12.06
CA GLN A 94 -3.23 7.71 10.71
C GLN A 94 -4.66 7.24 10.38
N ILE A 95 -5.44 6.81 11.38
CA ILE A 95 -6.87 6.48 11.18
C ILE A 95 -7.65 7.75 10.80
N ASP A 96 -7.47 8.85 11.53
CA ASP A 96 -8.13 10.12 11.18
C ASP A 96 -7.69 10.59 9.79
N ASP A 97 -6.39 10.57 9.49
CA ASP A 97 -5.88 10.92 8.15
C ASP A 97 -6.53 10.06 7.05
N TYR A 98 -6.70 8.75 7.29
CA TYR A 98 -7.35 7.84 6.35
C TYR A 98 -8.83 8.21 6.15
N GLU A 99 -9.56 8.55 7.21
CA GLU A 99 -10.94 9.03 7.13
C GLU A 99 -11.05 10.36 6.39
N GLN A 100 -10.14 11.31 6.62
CA GLN A 100 -10.10 12.59 5.90
C GLN A 100 -9.81 12.39 4.40
N ILE A 101 -8.86 11.49 4.06
CA ILE A 101 -8.59 11.13 2.66
C ILE A 101 -9.85 10.54 2.01
N ALA A 102 -10.56 9.66 2.72
CA ALA A 102 -11.80 9.08 2.21
C ALA A 102 -12.89 10.12 1.97
N LYS A 103 -13.08 11.06 2.91
CA LYS A 103 -14.01 12.20 2.76
C LYS A 103 -13.66 13.06 1.57
N SER A 104 -12.38 13.42 1.40
CA SER A 104 -11.92 14.25 0.27
C SER A 104 -12.16 13.58 -1.09
N LYS A 105 -12.28 12.25 -1.13
CA LYS A 105 -12.60 11.45 -2.31
C LYS A 105 -14.11 11.22 -2.49
N GLY A 106 -14.95 11.77 -1.62
CA GLY A 106 -16.40 11.57 -1.66
C GLY A 106 -16.85 10.15 -1.31
N ILE A 107 -16.02 9.39 -0.57
CA ILE A 107 -16.41 8.05 -0.12
C ILE A 107 -17.40 8.16 1.04
N ILE A 108 -18.39 7.27 1.08
CA ILE A 108 -19.58 7.38 1.94
C ILE A 108 -19.50 6.63 3.28
N TRP A 109 -18.44 5.84 3.52
CA TRP A 109 -18.26 5.11 4.78
C TRP A 109 -17.63 5.92 5.94
N PRO A 110 -16.77 6.96 5.74
CA PRO A 110 -16.15 7.67 6.86
C PRO A 110 -17.17 8.53 7.60
N ARG A 111 -16.99 8.66 8.92
CA ARG A 111 -17.86 9.43 9.82
C ARG A 111 -17.58 10.91 9.77
#